data_AF-A0A1X0WPV0-F1
#
_entry.id   AF-A0A1X0WPV0-F1
#
_cell.length_a   1.000
_cell.length_b   1.000
_cell.length_c   1.000
_cell.angle_alpha   90.00
_cell.angle_beta   90.00
_cell.angle_gamma   90.00
#
_symmetry.space_group_name_H-M   'P 1'
#
loop_
_entity.id
_entity.type
_entity.pdbx_description
1 polymer ?
#
loop_
_entity_poly.entity_id
_entity_poly.type
_entity_poly.pdbx_seq_one_letter_code
_entity_poly.pdbx_strand_id
1 'polypeptide(L)'
;MKRKSISKTTRQKVLDKYGGHCAYCGKVLDLKTLRVDHLHPHYRGGEDSFENYMPACYQCNFYKSTLLLEEFREQMSTLHERISKPFIARLGLDYGIIEIKPFNGKFYFEEET
;
A
#
# COMPACT_ATOMS: atom_id res chain seq x y z
N MET A 1 19.69 -11.23 8.80
CA MET A 1 19.76 -11.14 7.32
C MET A 1 19.99 -9.69 6.93
N LYS A 2 21.03 -9.38 6.15
CA LYS A 2 21.46 -8.00 5.87
C LYS A 2 20.72 -7.48 4.63
N ARG A 3 19.87 -6.46 4.78
CA ARG A 3 19.16 -5.85 3.63
C ARG A 3 20.18 -5.21 2.69
N LYS A 4 20.07 -5.50 1.39
CA LYS A 4 20.86 -4.81 0.36
C LYS A 4 20.30 -3.40 0.15
N SER A 5 21.20 -2.43 -0.03
CA SER A 5 20.79 -1.09 -0.45
C SER A 5 20.31 -1.15 -1.90
N ILE A 6 19.11 -0.62 -2.16
CA ILE A 6 18.55 -0.55 -3.51
C ILE A 6 19.13 0.68 -4.21
N SER A 7 19.73 0.47 -5.38
CA SER A 7 20.36 1.54 -6.15
C SER A 7 19.33 2.60 -6.58
N LYS A 8 19.81 3.83 -6.83
CA LYS A 8 18.96 4.92 -7.32
C LYS A 8 18.29 4.57 -8.66
N THR A 9 19.01 3.86 -9.53
CA THR A 9 18.49 3.42 -10.83
C THR A 9 17.36 2.40 -10.67
N THR A 10 17.50 1.42 -9.77
CA THR A 10 16.42 0.47 -9.47
C THR A 10 15.23 1.17 -8.84
N ARG A 11 15.44 2.11 -7.91
CA ARG A 11 14.35 2.91 -7.33
C ARG A 11 13.55 3.67 -8.39
N GLN A 12 14.23 4.26 -9.38
CA GLN A 12 13.55 4.92 -10.50
C GLN A 12 12.70 3.94 -11.30
N LYS A 13 13.27 2.78 -11.68
CA LYS A 13 12.51 1.74 -12.39
C LYS A 13 11.28 1.26 -11.61
N VAL A 14 11.39 1.14 -10.29
CA VAL A 14 10.26 0.73 -9.44
C VAL A 14 9.18 1.80 -9.42
N LEU A 15 9.55 3.08 -9.35
CA LEU A 15 8.60 4.20 -9.44
C LEU A 15 7.82 4.18 -10.77
N ASP A 16 8.52 3.89 -11.86
CA ASP A 16 7.95 3.94 -13.21
C ASP A 16 7.00 2.76 -13.51
N LYS A 17 7.00 1.70 -12.69
CA LYS A 17 6.26 0.44 -12.93
C LYS A 17 4.74 0.63 -13.07
N TYR A 18 4.17 1.60 -12.35
CA TYR A 18 2.73 1.92 -12.34
C TYR A 18 2.52 3.43 -12.55
N GLY A 19 3.22 4.00 -13.53
CA GLY A 19 3.06 5.40 -13.93
C GLY A 19 3.44 6.43 -12.86
N GLY A 20 4.33 6.08 -11.93
CA GLY A 20 4.69 6.95 -10.81
C GLY A 20 3.68 6.93 -9.65
N HIS A 21 2.75 5.98 -9.60
CA HIS A 21 1.77 5.85 -8.54
C HIS A 21 2.13 4.77 -7.52
N CYS A 22 1.61 4.91 -6.31
CA CYS A 22 1.59 3.85 -5.31
C CYS A 22 0.79 2.67 -5.87
N ALA A 23 1.43 1.52 -5.98
CA ALA A 23 0.83 0.28 -6.47
C ALA A 23 -0.44 -0.11 -5.69
N TYR A 24 -0.55 0.28 -4.42
CA TYR A 24 -1.70 -0.10 -3.61
C TYR A 24 -2.88 0.88 -3.71
N CYS A 25 -2.63 2.18 -3.51
CA CYS A 25 -3.70 3.18 -3.38
C CYS A 25 -3.77 4.20 -4.52
N GLY A 26 -2.88 4.12 -5.52
CA GLY A 26 -2.88 5.04 -6.66
C GLY A 26 -2.38 6.45 -6.35
N LYS A 27 -1.87 6.72 -5.14
CA LYS A 27 -1.29 8.03 -4.81
C LYS A 27 -0.06 8.31 -5.67
N VAL A 28 0.02 9.48 -6.31
CA VAL A 28 1.22 9.94 -7.03
C VAL A 28 2.44 9.98 -6.10
N LEU A 29 3.57 9.49 -6.59
CA LEU A 29 4.84 9.41 -5.89
C LEU A 29 5.95 10.11 -6.67
N ASP A 30 6.94 10.60 -5.94
CA ASP A 30 8.28 10.91 -6.45
C ASP A 30 9.33 10.02 -5.77
N LEU A 31 10.60 10.14 -6.16
CA LEU A 31 11.70 9.36 -5.58
C LEU A 31 11.90 9.57 -4.06
N LYS A 32 11.47 10.71 -3.50
CA LYS A 32 11.58 11.04 -2.08
C LYS A 32 10.45 10.38 -1.28
N THR A 33 9.23 10.40 -1.83
CA THR A 33 8.05 9.79 -1.20
C THR A 33 7.95 8.29 -1.44
N LEU A 34 8.66 7.77 -2.45
CA LEU A 34 8.76 6.34 -2.75
C LEU A 34 9.34 5.55 -1.57
N ARG A 35 8.60 4.51 -1.18
CA ARG A 35 9.08 3.36 -0.43
C ARG A 35 9.04 2.16 -1.37
N VAL A 36 10.15 1.42 -1.43
CA VAL A 36 10.20 0.19 -2.22
C VAL A 36 9.73 -0.91 -1.29
N ASP A 37 8.49 -1.35 -1.49
CA ASP A 37 7.93 -2.48 -0.76
C ASP A 37 8.21 -3.79 -1.50
N HIS A 38 8.16 -4.91 -0.76
CA HIS A 38 8.18 -6.24 -1.35
C HIS A 38 6.77 -6.80 -1.40
N LEU A 39 6.27 -7.17 -2.57
CA LEU A 39 4.94 -7.78 -2.73
C LEU A 39 4.81 -9.00 -1.82
N HIS A 40 5.74 -9.95 -1.93
CA HIS A 40 5.98 -11.00 -0.95
C HIS A 40 7.02 -10.50 0.07
N PRO A 41 6.68 -10.29 1.35
CA PRO A 41 7.57 -9.68 2.33
C PRO A 41 8.87 -10.47 2.51
N HIS A 42 10.00 -9.78 2.52
CA HIS A 42 11.31 -10.39 2.76
C HIS A 42 11.36 -11.19 4.08
N TYR A 43 10.67 -10.73 5.14
CA TYR A 43 10.58 -11.48 6.41
C TYR A 43 9.92 -12.85 6.26
N ARG A 44 9.05 -13.02 5.25
CA ARG A 44 8.37 -14.26 4.90
C ARG A 44 9.01 -14.97 3.70
N GLY A 45 10.29 -14.71 3.42
CA GLY A 45 11.05 -15.38 2.37
C GLY A 45 10.98 -14.72 0.98
N GLY A 46 10.53 -13.46 0.90
CA GLY A 46 10.51 -12.71 -0.35
C GLY A 46 11.90 -12.36 -0.86
N GLU A 47 12.07 -12.45 -2.17
CA GLU A 47 13.32 -12.12 -2.85
C GLU A 47 13.55 -10.61 -2.93
N ASP A 48 14.81 -10.20 -2.82
CA ASP A 48 15.28 -8.84 -3.13
C ASP A 48 15.38 -8.65 -4.67
N SER A 49 14.26 -8.79 -5.39
CA SER A 49 14.19 -8.75 -6.85
C SER A 49 13.27 -7.63 -7.37
N PHE A 50 13.52 -7.16 -8.58
CA PHE A 50 12.74 -6.07 -9.19
C PHE A 50 11.27 -6.47 -9.43
N GLU A 51 11.05 -7.74 -9.71
CA GLU A 51 9.76 -8.38 -9.92
C GLU A 51 8.92 -8.29 -8.64
N ASN A 52 9.55 -8.54 -7.48
CA ASN A 52 8.93 -8.46 -6.17
C ASN A 52 8.83 -7.03 -5.62
N TYR A 53 9.54 -6.05 -6.21
CA TYR A 53 9.48 -4.66 -5.78
C TYR A 53 8.22 -3.94 -6.29
N MET A 54 7.58 -3.23 -5.37
CA MET A 54 6.38 -2.42 -5.62
C MET A 54 6.61 -0.98 -5.18
N PRO A 55 6.23 0.03 -5.99
CA PRO A 55 6.22 1.41 -5.53
C PRO A 55 5.11 1.60 -4.50
N ALA A 56 5.47 1.96 -3.28
CA ALA A 56 4.51 2.16 -2.20
C ALA A 56 4.67 3.54 -1.58
N CYS A 57 3.55 4.15 -1.18
CA CYS A 57 3.58 5.32 -0.30
C CYS A 57 3.92 4.89 1.13
N TYR A 58 4.31 5.85 1.98
CA TYR A 58 4.61 5.58 3.38
C TYR A 58 3.46 4.87 4.12
N GLN A 59 2.22 5.33 3.96
CA GLN A 59 1.06 4.77 4.67
C GLN A 59 0.78 3.33 4.27
N CYS A 60 0.72 3.03 2.97
CA CYS A 60 0.47 1.66 2.50
C CYS A 60 1.62 0.71 2.86
N ASN A 61 2.88 1.15 2.68
CA ASN A 61 4.04 0.34 3.07
C ASN A 61 4.03 0.04 4.57
N PHE A 62 3.74 1.06 5.39
CA PHE A 62 3.68 0.89 6.84
C PHE A 62 2.54 -0.05 7.25
N TYR A 63 1.37 0.11 6.64
CA TYR A 63 0.19 -0.68 7.00
C TYR A 63 0.29 -2.13 6.51
N LYS A 64 0.82 -2.36 5.31
CA LYS A 64 1.13 -3.70 4.78
C LYS A 64 2.22 -4.39 5.61
N SER A 65 3.29 -3.69 5.98
CA SER A 65 4.33 -4.21 6.86
C SER A 65 4.88 -5.58 6.42
N THR A 66 4.64 -6.64 7.19
CA THR A 66 5.05 -8.02 6.92
C THR A 66 3.92 -8.92 6.43
N LEU A 67 2.76 -8.33 6.08
CA LEU A 67 1.60 -9.03 5.54
C LEU A 67 1.84 -9.44 4.08
N LEU A 68 1.37 -10.64 3.75
CA LEU A 68 1.16 -11.08 2.38
C LEU A 68 0.09 -10.22 1.72
N LEU A 69 0.04 -10.22 0.38
CA LEU A 69 -0.92 -9.43 -0.37
C LEU A 69 -2.37 -9.69 0.06
N GLU A 70 -2.76 -10.96 0.22
CA GLU A 70 -4.13 -11.31 0.58
C GLU A 70 -4.47 -11.00 2.04
N GLU A 71 -3.51 -11.14 2.97
CA GLU A 71 -3.70 -10.68 4.35
C GLU A 71 -3.84 -9.16 4.41
N PHE A 72 -3.06 -8.43 3.59
CA PHE A 72 -3.19 -6.99 3.46
C PHE A 72 -4.55 -6.60 2.87
N ARG A 73 -5.04 -7.35 1.87
CA ARG A 73 -6.38 -7.18 1.32
C ARG A 73 -7.45 -7.37 2.37
N GLU A 74 -7.37 -8.42 3.19
CA GLU A 74 -8.31 -8.67 4.29
C GLU A 74 -8.31 -7.52 5.32
N GLN A 75 -7.12 -7.00 5.67
CA GLN A 75 -7.02 -5.82 6.51
C GLN A 75 -7.69 -4.60 5.87
N MET A 76 -7.49 -4.35 4.57
CA MET A 76 -8.16 -3.24 3.88
C MET A 76 -9.68 -3.44 3.80
N SER A 77 -10.14 -4.65 3.53
CA SER A 77 -11.57 -5.00 3.46
C SER A 77 -12.31 -4.71 4.77
N THR A 78 -11.68 -4.91 5.92
CA THR A 78 -12.28 -4.66 7.25
C THR A 78 -12.01 -3.26 7.81
N LEU A 79 -11.26 -2.42 7.09
CA LEU A 79 -10.82 -1.11 7.60
C LEU A 79 -11.99 -0.16 7.87
N HIS A 80 -12.99 -0.15 6.98
CA HIS A 80 -14.17 0.70 7.10
C HIS A 80 -14.97 0.44 8.39
N GLU A 81 -15.09 -0.83 8.81
CA GLU A 81 -15.73 -1.20 10.07
C GLU A 81 -14.94 -0.73 11.29
N ARG A 82 -13.60 -0.73 11.22
CA ARG A 82 -12.76 -0.28 12.34
C ARG A 82 -12.76 1.24 12.45
N ILE A 83 -12.75 1.97 11.33
CA ILE A 83 -12.81 3.43 11.29
C ILE A 83 -14.16 3.94 11.82
N SER A 84 -15.25 3.18 11.67
CA SER A 84 -16.58 3.59 12.14
C SER A 84 -16.83 3.34 13.64
N LYS A 85 -15.95 2.64 14.37
CA LYS A 85 -16.13 2.35 15.81
C LYS A 85 -16.04 3.57 16.73
N PRO A 86 -15.03 4.46 16.59
CA PRO A 86 -14.89 5.63 17.46
C PRO A 86 -16.14 6.51 17.44
N PHE A 87 -16.52 7.04 18.61
CA PHE A 87 -17.71 7.89 18.73
C PHE A 87 -17.68 9.09 17.77
N ILE A 88 -16.52 9.74 17.62
CA ILE A 88 -16.34 10.88 16.72
C ILE A 88 -16.60 10.56 15.25
N ALA A 89 -16.31 9.33 14.81
CA ALA A 89 -16.58 8.90 13.44
C ALA A 89 -18.08 8.71 13.22
N ARG A 90 -18.78 8.10 14.19
CA ARG A 90 -20.24 7.95 14.16
C ARG A 90 -20.95 9.30 14.17
N LEU A 91 -20.53 10.21 15.04
CA LEU A 91 -21.02 11.58 15.05
C LEU A 91 -20.79 12.28 13.70
N GLY A 92 -19.61 12.09 13.09
CA GLY A 92 -19.32 12.62 11.76
C GLY A 92 -20.22 12.05 10.67
N LEU A 93 -20.59 10.76 10.75
CA LEU A 93 -21.53 10.13 9.82
C LEU A 93 -22.96 10.69 10.00
N ASP A 94 -23.44 10.81 11.23
CA ASP A 94 -24.79 11.30 11.55
C ASP A 94 -25.01 12.74 11.06
N TYR A 95 -23.95 13.56 11.12
CA TYR A 95 -23.95 14.95 10.64
C TYR A 95 -23.57 15.08 9.16
N GLY A 96 -23.25 13.97 8.47
CA GLY A 96 -22.82 14.00 7.07
C GLY A 96 -21.48 14.69 6.83
N ILE A 97 -20.63 14.83 7.86
CA ILE A 97 -19.30 15.45 7.78
C ILE A 97 -18.31 14.54 7.06
N ILE A 98 -18.44 13.23 7.25
CA ILE A 98 -17.60 12.23 6.61
C ILE A 98 -18.45 11.18 5.92
N GLU A 99 -17.90 10.56 4.88
CA GLU A 99 -18.43 9.37 4.24
C GLU A 99 -17.38 8.26 4.34
N ILE A 100 -17.76 7.09 4.84
CA ILE A 100 -16.88 5.92 4.95
C ILE A 100 -17.34 4.89 3.93
N LYS A 101 -16.47 4.55 2.98
CA LYS A 101 -16.72 3.53 1.95
C LYS A 101 -15.90 2.27 2.25
N PRO A 102 -16.46 1.07 2.02
CA PRO A 102 -15.67 -0.14 2.05
C PRO A 102 -14.60 -0.11 0.94
N PHE A 103 -13.51 -0.82 1.18
CA PHE A 103 -12.50 -1.05 0.14
C PHE A 103 -13.14 -1.82 -1.02
N ASN A 104 -12.86 -1.42 -2.26
CA ASN A 104 -13.43 -2.02 -3.48
C ASN A 104 -12.88 -3.43 -3.77
N GLY A 105 -11.94 -3.92 -2.94
CA GLY A 105 -11.32 -5.22 -3.08
C GLY A 105 -10.18 -5.26 -4.07
N LYS A 106 -9.80 -4.16 -4.72
CA LYS A 106 -8.72 -4.08 -5.71
C LYS A 106 -7.69 -3.02 -5.35
N PHE A 107 -6.42 -3.38 -5.53
CA PHE A 107 -5.32 -2.42 -5.45
C PHE A 107 -5.09 -1.77 -6.80
N TYR A 108 -4.51 -0.57 -6.80
CA TYR A 108 -4.27 0.20 -8.02
C TYR A 108 -3.52 -0.59 -9.12
N PHE A 109 -2.50 -1.36 -8.74
CA PHE A 109 -1.72 -2.17 -9.69
C PHE A 109 -2.52 -3.28 -10.38
N GLU A 110 -3.69 -3.64 -9.84
CA GLU A 110 -4.59 -4.67 -10.39
C GLU A 110 -5.61 -4.05 -11.35
N GLU A 111 -5.81 -2.73 -11.30
CA GLU A 111 -6.74 -1.99 -12.16
C GLU A 111 -6.09 -1.60 -13.51
N GLU A 112 -4.76 -1.52 -13.58
CA GLU A 112 -3.98 -1.23 -14.80
C GLU A 112 -3.67 -2.49 -15.66
N THR A 113 -4.35 -3.62 -15.41
CA THR A 113 -4.21 -4.88 -16.19
C THR A 113 -5.46 -5.22 -16.99
#